data_AF-A0A7S1VT42-F1
#
_entry.id   AF-A0A7S1VT42-F1
#
_cell.length_a   1.000
_cell.length_b   1.000
_cell.length_c   1.000
_cell.angle_alpha   90.00
_cell.angle_beta   90.00
_cell.angle_gamma   90.00
#
_symmetry.space_group_name_H-M   'P 1'
#
loop_
_entity.id
_entity.type
_entity.pdbx_description
1 polymer ?
#
loop_
_entity_poly.entity_id
_entity_poly.type
_entity_poly.pdbx_seq_one_letter_code
_entity_poly.pdbx_strand_id
1 'polypeptide(L)'
;DVAGCQEAKKEIMEFVDFLADPTQFTKLGAKIPKGALLCGPPGTGKTLLAKAVAGEAGVPFYSISGSDFIEMFVGVGPSRVRDLFKEARQHSPCIVFIDEIDAVGRQRGRAGMGGNDERENTLNQLLVEMDGFTPSTGVVVLAGTNRVDIL
;
A
#
# COMPACT_ATOMS: atom_id res chain seq x y z
N ASP A 1 17.30 -15.49 -14.25
CA ASP A 1 16.99 -14.26 -15.00
C ASP A 1 15.63 -14.35 -15.66
N VAL A 2 14.77 -13.35 -15.46
CA VAL A 2 13.46 -13.23 -16.11
C VAL A 2 13.57 -12.09 -17.12
N ALA A 3 13.64 -12.42 -18.40
CA ALA A 3 13.74 -11.45 -19.48
C ALA A 3 12.44 -10.62 -19.55
N GLY A 4 12.55 -9.29 -19.53
CA GLY A 4 11.41 -8.36 -19.58
C GLY A 4 11.04 -7.68 -18.25
N CYS A 5 11.55 -8.17 -17.10
CA CYS A 5 11.28 -7.56 -15.79
C CYS A 5 12.36 -6.57 -15.32
N GLN A 6 13.29 -6.13 -16.18
CA GLN A 6 14.40 -5.27 -15.73
C GLN A 6 13.92 -3.89 -15.24
N GLU A 7 12.92 -3.30 -15.90
CA GLU A 7 12.34 -2.01 -15.47
C GLU A 7 11.60 -2.16 -14.14
N ALA A 8 10.70 -3.13 -14.03
CA ALA A 8 9.99 -3.40 -12.77
C ALA A 8 10.94 -3.73 -11.62
N LYS A 9 12.04 -4.46 -11.88
CA LYS A 9 13.09 -4.70 -10.88
C LYS A 9 13.78 -3.40 -10.48
N LYS A 10 14.12 -2.55 -11.44
CA LYS A 10 14.77 -1.26 -11.16
C LYS A 10 13.87 -0.37 -10.29
N GLU A 11 12.59 -0.26 -10.63
CA GLU A 11 11.60 0.48 -9.84
C GLU A 11 11.47 -0.08 -8.41
N ILE A 12 11.46 -1.41 -8.27
CA ILE A 12 11.45 -2.07 -6.96
C ILE A 12 12.72 -1.78 -6.15
N MET A 13 13.90 -1.81 -6.79
CA MET A 13 15.18 -1.50 -6.13
C MET A 13 15.24 -0.06 -5.64
N GLU A 14 14.59 0.89 -6.33
CA GLU A 14 14.50 2.28 -5.84
C GLU A 14 13.79 2.37 -4.48
N PHE A 15 12.79 1.51 -4.21
CA PHE A 15 12.18 1.43 -2.89
C PHE A 15 13.13 0.85 -1.84
N VAL A 16 13.93 -0.16 -2.21
CA VAL A 16 14.94 -0.76 -1.31
C VAL A 16 15.98 0.29 -0.92
N ASP A 17 16.56 0.96 -1.91
CA ASP A 17 17.58 1.99 -1.70
C ASP A 17 17.05 3.15 -0.86
N PHE A 18 15.80 3.56 -1.12
CA PHE A 18 15.13 4.60 -0.34
C PHE A 18 14.96 4.19 1.12
N LEU A 19 14.44 2.99 1.38
CA LEU A 19 14.18 2.51 2.74
C LEU A 19 15.49 2.28 3.52
N ALA A 20 16.57 1.92 2.84
CA ALA A 20 17.89 1.74 3.42
C ALA A 20 18.57 3.07 3.81
N ASP A 21 18.49 4.11 2.96
CA ASP A 21 18.99 5.45 3.28
C ASP A 21 18.07 6.58 2.76
N PRO A 22 17.03 6.93 3.53
CA PRO A 22 16.09 8.00 3.16
C PRO A 22 16.74 9.39 3.06
N THR A 23 17.91 9.57 3.69
CA THR A 23 18.56 10.88 3.81
C THR A 23 19.20 11.32 2.50
N GLN A 24 19.69 10.38 1.68
CA GLN A 24 20.26 10.69 0.37
C GLN A 24 19.22 11.27 -0.59
N PHE A 25 18.02 10.68 -0.62
CA PHE A 25 16.92 11.15 -1.47
C PHE A 25 16.43 12.54 -1.07
N THR A 26 16.36 12.81 0.24
CA THR A 26 15.95 14.12 0.76
C THR A 26 16.99 15.21 0.42
N LYS A 27 18.30 14.89 0.51
CA LYS A 27 19.38 15.83 0.17
C LYS A 27 19.42 16.21 -1.31
N LEU A 28 19.02 15.28 -2.18
CA LEU A 28 18.98 15.49 -3.63
C LEU A 28 17.69 16.21 -4.10
N GLY A 29 16.75 16.48 -3.19
CA GLY A 29 15.45 17.07 -3.54
C GLY A 29 14.55 16.13 -4.36
N ALA A 30 14.85 14.83 -4.35
CA ALA A 30 14.09 13.83 -5.09
C ALA A 30 12.71 13.63 -4.43
N LYS A 31 11.66 13.55 -5.25
CA LYS A 31 10.32 13.25 -4.76
C LYS A 31 10.24 11.76 -4.49
N ILE A 32 10.25 11.40 -3.21
CA ILE A 32 10.17 10.01 -2.77
C ILE A 32 8.79 9.44 -3.16
N PRO A 33 8.75 8.23 -3.74
CA PRO A 33 7.50 7.56 -4.03
C PRO A 33 6.80 7.20 -2.71
N LYS A 34 5.55 7.69 -2.54
CA LYS A 34 4.74 7.37 -1.36
C LYS A 34 4.28 5.91 -1.32
N GLY A 35 4.35 5.23 -2.47
CA GLY A 35 3.89 3.87 -2.63
C GLY A 35 3.88 3.41 -4.08
N ALA A 36 3.48 2.15 -4.28
CA ALA A 36 3.27 1.56 -5.60
C ALA A 36 2.07 0.61 -5.60
N LEU A 37 1.42 0.48 -6.75
CA LEU A 37 0.37 -0.51 -7.00
C LEU A 37 0.96 -1.65 -7.83
N LEU A 38 1.03 -2.84 -7.22
CA LEU A 38 1.43 -4.08 -7.85
C LEU A 38 0.21 -4.71 -8.54
N CYS A 39 0.23 -4.70 -9.85
CA CYS A 39 -0.84 -5.24 -10.70
C CYS A 39 -0.43 -6.53 -11.38
N GLY A 40 -1.36 -7.48 -11.49
CA GLY A 40 -1.18 -8.65 -12.34
C GLY A 40 -2.07 -9.82 -11.92
N PRO A 41 -2.10 -10.92 -12.68
CA PRO A 41 -2.90 -12.10 -12.35
C PRO A 41 -2.66 -12.63 -10.92
N PRO A 42 -3.62 -13.34 -10.32
CA PRO A 42 -3.40 -14.03 -9.06
C PRO A 42 -2.26 -15.05 -9.19
N GLY A 43 -1.49 -15.25 -8.12
CA GLY A 43 -0.38 -16.20 -8.11
C GLY A 43 0.93 -15.71 -8.75
N THR A 44 1.02 -14.45 -9.21
CA THR A 44 2.26 -13.87 -9.77
C THR A 44 3.28 -13.41 -8.71
N GLY A 45 3.03 -13.70 -7.43
CA GLY A 45 3.98 -13.40 -6.36
C GLY A 45 4.03 -11.94 -5.91
N LYS A 46 2.98 -11.13 -6.12
CA LYS A 46 2.92 -9.72 -5.65
C LYS A 46 3.25 -9.59 -4.15
N THR A 47 2.62 -10.40 -3.32
CA THR A 47 2.87 -10.44 -1.86
C THR A 47 4.29 -10.90 -1.55
N LEU A 48 4.84 -11.83 -2.33
CA LEU A 48 6.23 -12.29 -2.17
C LEU A 48 7.23 -11.21 -2.58
N LEU A 49 6.94 -10.47 -3.65
CA LEU A 49 7.75 -9.34 -4.10
C LEU A 49 7.80 -8.26 -3.02
N ALA A 50 6.64 -7.84 -2.49
CA ALA A 50 6.57 -6.84 -1.42
C ALA A 50 7.36 -7.27 -0.16
N LYS A 51 7.25 -8.55 0.24
CA LYS A 51 8.05 -9.12 1.33
C LYS A 51 9.55 -9.13 1.02
N ALA A 52 9.93 -9.44 -0.20
CA ALA A 52 11.33 -9.42 -0.63
C ALA A 52 11.91 -8.00 -0.57
N VAL A 53 11.16 -6.97 -0.99
CA VAL A 53 11.57 -5.56 -0.86
C VAL A 53 11.87 -5.21 0.59
N ALA A 54 10.97 -5.56 1.52
CA ALA A 54 11.19 -5.28 2.94
C ALA A 54 12.40 -6.05 3.50
N GLY A 55 12.56 -7.32 3.08
CA GLY A 55 13.69 -8.16 3.49
C GLY A 55 15.03 -7.63 2.99
N GLU A 56 15.11 -7.17 1.74
CA GLU A 56 16.32 -6.56 1.18
C GLU A 56 16.63 -5.20 1.81
N ALA A 57 15.59 -4.39 2.10
CA ALA A 57 15.74 -3.11 2.78
C ALA A 57 16.03 -3.25 4.29
N GLY A 58 15.80 -4.43 4.88
CA GLY A 58 15.98 -4.67 6.31
C GLY A 58 14.99 -3.91 7.20
N VAL A 59 13.79 -3.62 6.69
CA VAL A 59 12.77 -2.83 7.40
C VAL A 59 11.56 -3.68 7.82
N PRO A 60 10.78 -3.26 8.84
CA PRO A 60 9.54 -3.92 9.20
C PRO A 60 8.55 -4.00 8.03
N PHE A 61 7.81 -5.12 7.98
CA PHE A 61 6.79 -5.39 6.97
C PHE A 61 5.44 -5.65 7.63
N TYR A 62 4.49 -4.74 7.39
CA TYR A 62 3.10 -4.87 7.79
C TYR A 62 2.28 -5.35 6.59
N SER A 63 1.38 -6.30 6.80
CA SER A 63 0.53 -6.85 5.75
C SER A 63 -0.91 -6.94 6.23
N ILE A 64 -1.84 -6.47 5.40
CA ILE A 64 -3.28 -6.57 5.65
C ILE A 64 -4.01 -6.89 4.34
N SER A 65 -5.10 -7.63 4.42
CA SER A 65 -5.98 -7.79 3.26
C SER A 65 -6.94 -6.61 3.17
N GLY A 66 -7.19 -6.11 1.97
CA GLY A 66 -8.23 -5.11 1.70
C GLY A 66 -9.60 -5.59 2.16
N SER A 67 -9.87 -6.90 2.13
CA SER A 67 -11.10 -7.49 2.67
C SER A 67 -11.24 -7.32 4.19
N ASP A 68 -10.14 -7.23 4.94
CA ASP A 68 -10.16 -7.13 6.41
C ASP A 68 -10.66 -5.77 6.90
N PHE A 69 -10.75 -4.81 5.97
CA PHE A 69 -11.35 -3.51 6.20
C PHE A 69 -12.88 -3.50 6.00
N ILE A 70 -13.45 -4.55 5.41
CA ILE A 70 -14.88 -4.68 5.14
C ILE A 70 -15.52 -5.45 6.29
N GLU A 71 -16.29 -4.75 7.11
CA GLU A 71 -16.94 -5.33 8.28
C GLU A 71 -18.41 -4.95 8.36
N MET A 72 -19.20 -5.77 9.07
CA MET A 72 -20.62 -5.49 9.30
C MET A 72 -20.88 -4.37 10.30
N PHE A 73 -19.85 -3.96 11.06
CA PHE A 73 -19.93 -2.93 12.08
C PHE A 73 -19.34 -1.62 11.57
N VAL A 74 -20.17 -0.58 11.56
CA VAL A 74 -19.80 0.78 11.13
C VAL A 74 -18.64 1.31 11.99
N GLY A 75 -17.62 1.88 11.34
CA GLY A 75 -16.48 2.52 11.97
C GLY A 75 -15.32 1.59 12.32
N VAL A 76 -15.49 0.27 12.21
CA VAL A 76 -14.40 -0.70 12.46
C VAL A 76 -13.34 -0.60 11.36
N GLY A 77 -13.75 -0.49 10.10
CA GLY A 77 -12.84 -0.35 8.96
C GLY A 77 -11.92 0.87 9.09
N PRO A 78 -12.47 2.10 9.24
CA PRO A 78 -11.67 3.30 9.43
C PRO A 78 -10.77 3.25 10.68
N SER A 79 -11.21 2.62 11.76
CA SER A 79 -10.37 2.48 12.96
C SER A 79 -9.14 1.63 12.70
N ARG A 80 -9.30 0.48 12.05
CA ARG A 80 -8.18 -0.39 11.67
C ARG A 80 -7.18 0.31 10.77
N VAL A 81 -7.67 1.11 9.82
CA VAL A 81 -6.82 1.94 8.96
C VAL A 81 -5.96 2.89 9.81
N ARG A 82 -6.58 3.63 10.74
CA ARG A 82 -5.83 4.55 11.64
C ARG A 82 -4.81 3.81 12.50
N ASP A 83 -5.17 2.65 13.05
CA ASP A 83 -4.29 1.87 13.92
C ASP A 83 -3.09 1.31 13.14
N LEU A 84 -3.32 0.75 11.94
CA LEU A 84 -2.28 0.30 11.03
C LEU A 84 -1.27 1.42 10.72
N PHE A 85 -1.77 2.59 10.34
CA PHE A 85 -0.91 3.71 9.99
C PHE A 85 -0.22 4.36 11.19
N LYS A 86 -0.83 4.31 12.38
CA LYS A 86 -0.19 4.71 13.63
C LYS A 86 0.98 3.81 13.98
N GLU A 87 0.81 2.50 13.87
CA GLU A 87 1.87 1.51 14.11
C GLU A 87 3.01 1.66 13.10
N ALA A 88 2.68 1.77 11.80
CA ALA A 88 3.67 1.98 10.74
C ALA A 88 4.54 3.23 10.98
N ARG A 89 3.94 4.33 11.45
CA ARG A 89 4.68 5.56 11.81
C ARG A 89 5.64 5.37 12.98
N GLN A 90 5.26 4.57 13.98
CA GLN A 90 6.10 4.31 15.15
C GLN A 90 7.32 3.44 14.82
N HIS A 91 7.21 2.60 13.79
CA HIS A 91 8.25 1.67 13.35
C HIS A 91 8.89 2.06 12.01
N SER A 92 8.82 3.34 11.64
CA SER A 92 9.45 3.87 10.43
C SER A 92 10.99 3.84 10.52
N PRO A 93 11.72 3.53 9.43
CA PRO A 93 11.21 3.24 8.08
C PRO A 93 10.58 1.84 7.98
N CYS A 94 9.46 1.70 7.27
CA CYS A 94 8.76 0.42 7.11
C CYS A 94 7.95 0.33 5.81
N ILE A 95 7.52 -0.89 5.47
CA ILE A 95 6.59 -1.16 4.37
C ILE A 95 5.23 -1.57 4.93
N VAL A 96 4.17 -0.96 4.41
CA VAL A 96 2.78 -1.40 4.59
C VAL A 96 2.29 -2.00 3.28
N PHE A 97 1.98 -3.29 3.29
CA PHE A 97 1.40 -3.99 2.15
C PHE A 97 -0.11 -4.21 2.34
N ILE A 98 -0.90 -3.75 1.37
CA ILE A 98 -2.35 -3.98 1.33
C ILE A 98 -2.65 -4.90 0.15
N ASP A 99 -2.94 -6.16 0.42
CA ASP A 99 -3.36 -7.10 -0.63
C ASP A 99 -4.83 -6.88 -0.99
N GLU A 100 -5.25 -7.33 -2.16
CA GLU A 100 -6.64 -7.24 -2.63
C GLU A 100 -7.26 -5.84 -2.42
N ILE A 101 -6.52 -4.76 -2.75
CA ILE A 101 -6.98 -3.38 -2.55
C ILE A 101 -8.29 -3.09 -3.29
N ASP A 102 -8.59 -3.84 -4.36
CA ASP A 102 -9.86 -3.77 -5.08
C ASP A 102 -11.08 -4.15 -4.22
N ALA A 103 -10.89 -4.90 -3.13
CA ALA A 103 -11.91 -5.17 -2.13
C ALA A 103 -12.46 -3.87 -1.50
N VAL A 104 -11.61 -2.85 -1.28
CA VAL A 104 -12.04 -1.52 -0.78
C VAL A 104 -12.12 -0.46 -1.88
N GLY A 105 -11.34 -0.60 -2.97
CA GLY A 105 -11.19 0.41 -4.01
C GLY A 105 -12.18 0.36 -5.18
N ARG A 106 -12.91 -0.75 -5.39
CA ARG A 106 -13.89 -0.91 -6.50
C ARG A 106 -14.76 0.35 -6.71
N GLN A 107 -14.65 0.92 -7.90
CA GLN A 107 -15.38 2.11 -8.35
C GLN A 107 -16.91 1.99 -8.20
N ARG A 108 -17.53 3.15 -7.93
CA ARG A 108 -18.98 3.36 -7.76
C ARG A 108 -19.80 2.67 -8.85
N GLY A 109 -20.39 1.53 -8.52
CA GLY A 109 -21.44 0.91 -9.32
C GLY A 109 -22.75 1.66 -9.12
N ARG A 110 -23.39 2.06 -10.21
CA ARG A 110 -24.63 2.86 -10.28
C ARG A 110 -25.90 2.12 -9.80
N ALA A 111 -25.80 1.25 -8.79
CA ALA A 111 -26.87 0.36 -8.35
C ALA A 111 -27.03 0.36 -6.82
N GLY A 112 -28.19 0.86 -6.36
CA GLY A 112 -28.88 0.33 -5.18
C GLY A 112 -28.39 0.76 -3.79
N MET A 113 -28.90 1.90 -3.33
CA MET A 113 -29.38 2.18 -1.96
C MET A 113 -29.03 1.12 -0.87
N GLY A 114 -28.07 1.43 0.01
CA GLY A 114 -28.09 0.98 1.42
C GLY A 114 -26.88 0.23 2.00
N GLY A 115 -25.83 -0.09 1.24
CA GLY A 115 -24.71 -0.93 1.74
C GLY A 115 -23.30 -0.46 1.41
N ASN A 116 -23.14 0.73 0.82
CA ASN A 116 -21.85 1.21 0.30
C ASN A 116 -21.10 2.13 1.28
N ASP A 117 -21.76 2.62 2.33
CA ASP A 117 -21.26 3.71 3.19
C ASP A 117 -20.00 3.34 3.98
N GLU A 118 -19.94 2.13 4.55
CA GLU A 118 -18.80 1.76 5.41
C GLU A 118 -17.52 1.53 4.59
N ARG A 119 -17.68 0.92 3.41
CA ARG A 119 -16.58 0.69 2.48
C ARG A 119 -16.02 2.01 1.96
N GLU A 120 -16.90 2.95 1.62
CA GLU A 120 -16.51 4.30 1.19
C GLU A 120 -15.83 5.07 2.32
N ASN A 121 -16.35 4.99 3.56
CA ASN A 121 -15.72 5.60 4.72
C ASN A 121 -14.32 5.06 4.96
N THR A 122 -14.12 3.75 4.80
CA THR A 122 -12.81 3.11 4.99
C THR A 122 -11.83 3.50 3.89
N LEU A 123 -12.28 3.54 2.64
CA LEU A 123 -11.47 4.04 1.52
C LEU A 123 -11.06 5.50 1.72
N ASN A 124 -11.99 6.36 2.13
CA ASN A 124 -11.70 7.77 2.42
C ASN A 124 -10.68 7.90 3.56
N GLN A 125 -10.80 7.10 4.61
CA GLN A 125 -9.83 7.09 5.70
C GLN A 125 -8.44 6.64 5.22
N LEU A 126 -8.37 5.66 4.32
CA LEU A 126 -7.10 5.23 3.71
C LEU A 126 -6.44 6.38 2.93
N LEU A 127 -7.22 7.09 2.11
CA LEU A 127 -6.75 8.25 1.35
C LEU A 127 -6.26 9.37 2.28
N VAL A 128 -6.98 9.65 3.37
CA VAL A 128 -6.57 10.66 4.37
C VAL A 128 -5.24 10.30 5.01
N GLU A 129 -5.03 9.04 5.38
CA GLU A 129 -3.75 8.60 5.97
C GLU A 129 -2.60 8.65 4.95
N MET A 130 -2.87 8.30 3.68
CA MET A 130 -1.88 8.37 2.58
C MET A 130 -1.53 9.81 2.18
N ASP A 131 -2.50 10.73 2.20
CA ASP A 131 -2.29 12.15 1.94
C ASP A 131 -1.48 12.81 3.05
N GLY A 132 -1.69 12.37 4.30
CA GLY A 132 -0.93 12.80 5.48
C GLY A 132 0.56 12.45 5.42
N PHE A 133 1.01 11.60 4.48
CA PHE A 133 2.42 11.26 4.34
C PHE A 133 3.22 12.32 3.61
N THR A 134 4.22 12.83 4.31
CA THR A 134 5.34 13.54 3.72
C THR A 134 6.44 12.53 3.34
N PRO A 135 7.29 12.86 2.36
CA PRO A 135 8.50 12.08 2.04
C PRO A 135 9.36 11.73 3.26
N SER A 136 9.32 12.57 4.30
CA SER A 136 10.07 12.39 5.55
C SER A 136 9.46 11.38 6.52
N THR A 137 8.25 10.85 6.26
CA THR A 137 7.59 9.92 7.19
C THR A 137 8.23 8.53 7.18
N GLY A 138 8.95 8.16 6.11
CA GLY A 138 9.65 6.87 5.98
C GLY A 138 8.74 5.65 5.84
N VAL A 139 7.44 5.85 5.62
CA VAL A 139 6.48 4.77 5.39
C VAL A 139 6.21 4.64 3.89
N VAL A 140 6.40 3.44 3.34
CA VAL A 140 6.09 3.12 1.94
C VAL A 140 4.87 2.20 1.91
N VAL A 141 3.85 2.59 1.13
CA VAL A 141 2.64 1.77 0.95
C VAL A 141 2.70 1.00 -0.37
N LEU A 142 2.70 -0.33 -0.30
CA LEU A 142 2.58 -1.20 -1.47
C LEU A 142 1.16 -1.78 -1.49
N ALA A 143 0.45 -1.67 -2.61
CA ALA A 143 -0.89 -2.25 -2.74
C ALA A 143 -0.88 -3.34 -3.81
N GLY A 144 -1.55 -4.47 -3.58
CA GLY A 144 -1.70 -5.56 -4.53
C GLY A 144 -3.11 -5.60 -5.09
N THR A 145 -3.25 -5.79 -6.41
CA THR A 145 -4.54 -6.08 -7.02
C THR A 145 -4.42 -7.11 -8.15
N ASN A 146 -5.48 -7.90 -8.31
CA ASN A 146 -5.67 -8.79 -9.44
C ASN A 146 -6.56 -8.17 -10.53
N ARG A 147 -7.15 -6.99 -10.26
CA ARG A 147 -8.22 -6.40 -11.05
C ARG A 147 -8.00 -4.91 -11.30
N VAL A 148 -7.11 -4.63 -12.25
CA VAL A 148 -6.84 -3.25 -12.71
C VAL A 148 -8.06 -2.63 -13.39
N ASP A 149 -8.99 -3.46 -13.87
CA ASP A 149 -10.21 -3.05 -14.58
C ASP A 149 -11.26 -2.33 -13.72
N ILE A 150 -11.17 -2.42 -12.39
CA ILE A 150 -12.21 -1.92 -11.47
C ILE A 150 -11.72 -0.93 -10.41
N LEU A 151 -10.43 -0.62 -10.40
CA LEU A 151 -9.83 0.38 -9.51
C LEU A 151 -9.96 1.78 -10.11
#